data_AF-A0A448X3D1-F1
#
_entry.id   AF-A0A448X3D1-F1
#
_cell.length_a   1.000
_cell.length_b   1.000
_cell.length_c   1.000
_cell.angle_alpha   90.00
_cell.angle_beta   90.00
_cell.angle_gamma   90.00
#
_symmetry.space_group_name_H-M   'P 1'
#
loop_
_entity.id
_entity.type
_entity.pdbx_description
1 polymer ?
#
loop_
_entity_poly.entity_id
_entity_poly.type
_entity_poly.pdbx_seq_one_letter_code
_entity_poly.pdbx_strand_id
1 'polypeptide(L)' 'MLTGRKFHILTDHKSLCEVFTNTSDKYSPREICYLDYISHFNTEILHIKGANNEVADALSRKDLSPSPQMNTKLRQRLR' A
#
# COMPACT_ATOMS: atom_id res chain seq x y z
N MET A 1 6.11 13.04 -16.61
CA MET A 1 5.41 11.93 -17.30
C MET A 1 6.29 10.70 -17.23
N LEU A 2 5.73 9.54 -16.84
CA LEU A 2 6.47 8.26 -16.74
C LEU A 2 6.23 7.32 -17.94
N THR A 3 5.33 7.69 -18.85
CA THR A 3 5.04 6.94 -20.09
C THR A 3 6.32 6.73 -20.91
N GLY A 4 6.54 5.50 -21.37
CA GLY A 4 7.72 5.13 -22.17
C GLY A 4 9.03 4.99 -21.37
N ARG A 5 9.02 5.19 -20.04
CA ARG A 5 10.19 5.00 -19.17
C ARG A 5 10.06 3.69 -18.40
N LYS A 6 11.16 2.96 -18.26
CA LYS A 6 11.24 1.81 -17.35
C LYS A 6 11.41 2.32 -15.92
N PHE A 7 10.54 1.86 -15.03
CA PHE A 7 10.65 2.11 -13.60
C PHE A 7 10.07 0.93 -12.82
N HIS A 8 10.34 0.91 -11.51
CA HIS A 8 9.84 -0.11 -10.60
C HIS A 8 8.84 0.51 -9.63
N ILE A 9 7.79 -0.23 -9.32
CA ILE A 9 6.84 0.10 -8.26
C ILE A 9 7.25 -0.74 -7.04
N LEU A 10 7.73 -0.08 -5.99
CA LEU A 10 8.04 -0.75 -4.73
C LEU A 10 6.80 -0.72 -3.82
N THR A 11 6.40 -1.86 -3.30
CA THR A 11 5.26 -1.98 -2.39
C THR A 11 5.52 -3.04 -1.34
N ASP A 12 4.93 -2.91 -0.16
CA ASP A 12 4.87 -3.98 0.84
C ASP A 12 3.68 -4.92 0.65
N HIS A 13 2.90 -4.72 -0.42
CA HIS A 13 1.73 -5.53 -0.73
C HIS A 13 2.07 -6.72 -1.63
N LYS A 14 2.33 -7.88 -1.00
CA LYS A 14 2.81 -9.08 -1.70
C LYS A 14 1.89 -9.58 -2.81
N SER A 15 0.56 -9.55 -2.63
CA SER A 15 -0.39 -10.01 -3.65
C SER A 15 -0.44 -9.12 -4.90
N LEU A 16 0.02 -7.86 -4.81
CA LEU A 16 0.14 -6.98 -5.99
C LEU A 16 1.36 -7.31 -6.86
N CYS A 17 2.37 -7.98 -6.31
CA CYS A 17 3.55 -8.38 -7.09
C CYS A 17 3.22 -9.54 -8.05
N GLU A 18 2.27 -10.38 -7.66
CA GLU A 18 1.84 -11.55 -8.44
C GLU A 18 0.54 -11.26 -9.23
N VAL A 19 0.17 -10.00 -9.37
CA VAL A 19 -1.15 -9.61 -9.91
C VAL A 19 -1.29 -9.93 -11.40
N PHE A 20 -0.19 -9.80 -12.16
CA PHE A 20 -0.15 -10.10 -13.60
C PHE A 20 0.14 -11.58 -13.91
N THR A 21 0.52 -12.35 -12.90
CA THR A 21 0.76 -13.80 -13.02
C THR A 21 -0.43 -14.64 -12.57
N ASN A 22 -1.30 -14.08 -11.73
CA ASN A 22 -2.50 -14.75 -11.21
C ASN A 22 -3.71 -14.55 -12.11
N THR A 23 -4.67 -15.49 -12.08
CA THR A 23 -5.90 -15.42 -12.88
C THR A 23 -6.83 -14.30 -12.40
N SER A 24 -7.47 -13.60 -13.35
CA SER A 24 -8.26 -12.38 -13.13
C SER A 24 -9.54 -12.57 -12.31
N ASP A 25 -10.01 -13.81 -12.09
CA ASP A 25 -11.31 -14.11 -11.46
C ASP A 25 -11.40 -13.68 -9.99
N LYS A 26 -10.29 -13.22 -9.40
CA LYS A 26 -10.18 -12.84 -7.99
C LYS A 26 -10.34 -11.34 -7.73
N TYR A 27 -10.38 -10.51 -8.78
CA TYR A 27 -10.39 -9.06 -8.64
C TYR A 27 -11.78 -8.45 -8.86
N SER A 28 -12.13 -7.49 -8.03
CA SER A 28 -13.33 -6.67 -8.22
C SER A 28 -13.21 -5.78 -9.48
N PRO A 29 -14.33 -5.31 -10.05
CA PRO A 29 -14.30 -4.41 -11.21
C PRO A 29 -13.42 -3.17 -10.99
N ARG A 30 -13.40 -2.66 -9.75
CA ARG A 30 -12.57 -1.50 -9.39
C ARG A 30 -11.08 -1.83 -9.44
N GLU A 31 -10.69 -2.98 -8.93
CA GLU A 31 -9.28 -3.43 -8.98
C GLU A 31 -8.84 -3.66 -10.42
N ILE A 32 -9.70 -4.24 -11.26
CA ILE A 32 -9.43 -4.42 -12.69
C ILE A 32 -9.13 -3.08 -13.38
N CYS A 33 -9.92 -2.03 -13.11
CA CYS A 33 -9.64 -0.70 -13.68
C CYS A 33 -8.27 -0.13 -13.25
N TYR A 34 -7.87 -0.36 -12.00
CA TYR A 34 -6.53 0.06 -11.55
C TYR A 34 -5.42 -0.74 -12.22
N LEU A 35 -5.62 -2.05 -12.38
CA LEU A 35 -4.65 -2.92 -13.05
C LEU A 35 -4.52 -2.60 -14.53
N ASP A 36 -5.63 -2.31 -15.21
CA ASP A 36 -5.63 -1.85 -16.59
C ASP A 36 -4.80 -0.57 -16.72
N TYR A 37 -5.03 0.43 -15.85
CA TYR A 37 -4.22 1.65 -15.82
C TYR A 37 -2.72 1.38 -15.61
N ILE A 38 -2.36 0.50 -14.66
CA ILE A 38 -0.97 0.14 -14.39
C ILE A 38 -0.34 -0.58 -15.59
N SER A 39 -1.10 -1.43 -16.30
CA SER A 39 -0.63 -2.22 -17.45
C SER A 39 -0.16 -1.36 -18.63
N HIS A 40 -0.62 -0.11 -18.71
CA HIS A 40 -0.16 0.85 -19.72
C HIS A 40 1.32 1.26 -19.53
N PHE A 41 1.92 0.96 -18.38
CA PHE A 41 3.31 1.25 -18.08
C PHE A 41 4.18 -0.01 -18.19
N ASN A 42 5.39 0.14 -18.76
CA ASN A 42 6.37 -0.94 -18.81
C ASN A 42 7.14 -1.03 -17.48
N THR A 43 6.46 -1.53 -16.45
CA THR A 43 6.93 -1.49 -15.05
C THR A 43 6.82 -2.82 -14.37
N GLU A 44 7.78 -3.11 -13.50
CA GLU A 44 7.74 -4.25 -12.60
C GLU A 44 7.29 -3.79 -11.20
N ILE A 45 6.43 -4.60 -10.57
CA ILE A 45 5.98 -4.40 -9.18
C ILE A 45 6.81 -5.31 -8.29
N LEU A 46 7.58 -4.73 -7.37
CA LEU A 46 8.50 -5.44 -6.49
C LEU A 46 8.10 -5.30 -5.02
N HIS A 47 8.15 -6.43 -4.32
CA HIS A 47 7.86 -6.45 -2.90
C HIS A 47 9.05 -5.97 -2.07
N ILE A 48 8.83 -5.02 -1.17
CA ILE A 48 9.76 -4.62 -0.11
C ILE A 48 9.14 -4.88 1.26
N LYS A 49 9.96 -5.09 2.30
CA LYS A 49 9.42 -5.19 3.67
C LYS A 49 8.79 -3.86 4.06
N GLY A 50 7.68 -3.87 4.79
CA GLY A 50 7.01 -2.64 5.28
C GLY A 50 7.94 -1.72 6.07
N ALA A 51 8.90 -2.28 6.83
CA ALA A 51 9.94 -1.50 7.52
C ALA A 51 10.85 -0.69 6.58
N ASN A 52 10.91 -1.03 5.28
CA ASN A 52 11.65 -0.28 4.27
C ASN A 52 10.72 0.66 3.46
N ASN A 53 9.41 0.62 3.70
CA ASN A 53 8.40 1.43 3.02
C ASN A 53 7.97 2.66 3.85
N GLU A 54 8.82 3.13 4.77
CA GLU A 54 8.50 4.12 5.80
C GLU A 54 7.92 5.43 5.24
N VAL A 55 8.46 5.89 4.10
CA VAL A 55 8.00 7.13 3.45
C VAL A 55 6.58 7.00 2.94
N ALA A 56 6.26 5.89 2.25
CA ALA A 56 4.92 5.66 1.73
C ALA A 56 3.92 5.43 2.89
N ASP A 57 4.34 4.72 3.93
CA ASP A 57 3.57 4.50 5.15
C ASP A 57 3.26 5.81 5.89
N ALA A 58 4.25 6.70 6.05
CA ALA A 58 4.04 7.99 6.69
C ALA A 58 3.06 8.88 5.90
N LEU A 59 3.10 8.81 4.56
CA LEU A 59 2.18 9.54 3.70
C LEU A 59 0.76 8.96 3.72
N SER A 60 0.62 7.63 3.77
CA SER A 60 -0.69 6.96 3.80
C SER A 60 -1.41 7.12 5.15
N ARG A 61 -0.66 7.31 6.24
CA ARG A 61 -1.20 7.43 7.61
C ARG A 61 -1.61 8.84 8.03
N LYS A 62 -1.49 9.85 7.16
CA LYS A 62 -1.72 11.27 7.52
C LYS A 62 -3.12 11.58 8.11
N ASP A 63 -4.13 10.77 7.80
CA ASP A 63 -5.49 10.95 8.31
C ASP A 63 -5.80 10.16 9.60
N LEU A 64 -4.85 9.35 10.09
CA LEU A 64 -5.00 8.52 11.29
C LEU A 64 -4.31 9.12 12.53
N SER A 65 -3.95 10.42 12.51
CA SER A 65 -3.55 11.08 13.74
C SER A 65 -4.67 10.87 14.76
N PRO A 66 -4.42 10.28 15.94
CA PRO A 66 -5.45 10.15 16.94
C PRO A 66 -5.97 11.56 17.22
N SER A 67 -7.24 11.82 16.89
CA SER A 67 -7.93 12.95 17.48
C SER A 67 -7.75 12.83 19.00
N PRO A 68 -7.45 13.92 19.72
CA PRO A 68 -7.16 13.85 21.14
C PRO A 68 -8.47 13.61 21.89
N GLN A 69 -8.98 12.38 21.86
CA GLN A 69 -10.16 11.97 22.60
C GLN A 69 -9.88 10.70 23.39
N MET A 70 -9.49 10.98 24.64
CA MET A 70 -9.96 10.34 25.88
C MET A 70 -9.11 9.24 26.55
N ASN A 71 -8.34 9.74 27.54
CA ASN A 71 -8.39 9.38 28.97
C ASN A 71 -7.60 8.17 29.50
N THR A 72 -6.34 8.46 29.81
CA THR A 72 -5.63 8.29 31.09
C THR A 72 -6.45 7.73 32.29
N LYS A 73 -6.72 6.42 32.35
CA LYS A 73 -7.20 5.75 33.59
C LYS A 73 -6.56 4.39 33.92
N LEU A 74 -5.35 4.12 33.43
CA LEU A 74 -4.59 2.90 33.74
C LEU A 74 -3.23 3.20 34.40
N ARG A 75 -3.17 4.15 35.34
CA ARG A 75 -1.97 4.41 36.16
C ARG A 75 -2.19 4.49 37.68
N GLN A 76 -3.33 3.99 38.19
CA GLN A 76 -3.61 4.01 39.64
C GLN A 76 -4.13 2.68 40.23
N ARG A 77 -3.74 1.52 39.68
CA ARG A 77 -4.07 0.22 40.32
C ARG A 77 -2.86 -0.68 40.61
N LEU A 78 -1.73 -0.06 40.95
CA LEU A 78 -0.63 -0.73 41.63
C LEU A 78 -0.11 0.17 42.77
N ARG A 79 -0.91 0.27 43.83
CA ARG A 79 -0.49 0.44 45.23
C ARG A 79 -1.54 -0.23 46.10
#